data_AF-A0A9P8KB98-F1
#
_entry.id   AF-A0A9P8KB98-F1
#
_cell.length_a   1.000
_cell.length_b   1.000
_cell.length_c   1.000
_cell.angle_alpha   90.00
_cell.angle_beta   90.00
_cell.angle_gamma   90.00
#
_symmetry.space_group_name_H-M   'P 1'
#
loop_
_entity.id
_entity.type
_entity.pdbx_description
1 polymer ?
#
loop_
_entity_poly.entity_id
_entity_poly.type
_entity_poly.pdbx_seq_one_letter_code
_entity_poly.pdbx_strand_id
1 'polypeptide(L)'
;MALTADKVLLHGYCWGNALWYGSRGLCRVWDPLMVIGWFRPPVESHLKPTDLELYNVRTDGWGLISLAASLLVLSRAYSRGGVNRTYSKAFIAVSIFHHVTTMFGAWQHYKLDTHYTKAMWIGVWVNAFLTGVGGIVLGGLNNDSVARTKIA
;
A
#
# COMPACT_ATOMS: atom_id res chain seq x y z
N MET A 1 -22.63 -3.28 -17.72
CA MET A 1 -22.52 -1.98 -17.01
C MET A 1 -21.46 -1.16 -17.71
N ALA A 2 -21.72 0.10 -18.07
CA ALA A 2 -20.74 0.92 -18.79
C ALA A 2 -19.44 1.09 -17.98
N LEU A 3 -18.30 1.02 -18.67
CA LEU A 3 -16.99 1.35 -18.11
C LEU A 3 -16.90 2.87 -18.00
N THR A 4 -16.76 3.37 -16.78
CA THR A 4 -16.66 4.80 -16.48
C THR A 4 -15.28 5.10 -15.95
N ALA A 5 -14.78 6.32 -16.16
CA ALA A 5 -13.41 6.66 -15.77
C ALA A 5 -13.16 6.53 -14.26
N ASP A 6 -14.16 6.82 -13.42
CA ASP A 6 -14.08 6.57 -11.96
C ASP A 6 -13.84 5.10 -11.62
N LYS A 7 -14.51 4.16 -12.32
CA LYS A 7 -14.29 2.72 -12.13
C LYS A 7 -12.89 2.32 -12.57
N VAL A 8 -12.41 2.82 -13.70
CA VAL A 8 -11.04 2.51 -14.16
C VAL A 8 -10.01 3.02 -13.16
N LEU A 9 -10.15 4.26 -12.70
CA LEU A 9 -9.26 4.85 -11.70
C LEU A 9 -9.26 4.07 -10.39
N LEU A 10 -10.45 3.79 -9.83
CA LEU A 10 -10.56 3.05 -8.59
C LEU A 10 -10.03 1.62 -8.74
N HIS A 11 -10.37 0.94 -9.84
CA HIS A 11 -9.95 -0.43 -10.09
C HIS A 11 -8.42 -0.51 -10.23
N GLY A 12 -7.82 0.35 -11.04
CA GLY A 12 -6.37 0.44 -11.21
C GLY A 12 -5.65 0.70 -9.89
N TYR A 13 -6.16 1.67 -9.11
CA TYR A 13 -5.61 1.96 -7.78
C TYR A 13 -5.66 0.76 -6.84
N CYS A 14 -6.83 0.12 -6.74
CA CYS A 14 -7.04 -1.00 -5.83
C CYS A 14 -6.18 -2.20 -6.21
N TRP A 15 -6.09 -2.54 -7.50
CA TRP A 15 -5.27 -3.65 -7.97
C TRP A 15 -3.77 -3.36 -7.81
N GLY A 16 -3.31 -2.16 -8.15
CA GLY A 16 -1.92 -1.77 -7.98
C GLY A 16 -1.49 -1.84 -6.52
N ASN A 17 -2.29 -1.29 -5.61
CA ASN A 17 -2.02 -1.36 -4.18
C ASN A 17 -2.18 -2.77 -3.62
N ALA A 18 -3.14 -3.56 -4.08
CA ALA A 18 -3.28 -4.95 -3.68
C ALA A 18 -2.07 -5.79 -4.10
N LEU A 19 -1.54 -5.59 -5.31
CA LEU A 19 -0.31 -6.24 -5.76
C LEU A 19 0.89 -5.81 -4.89
N TRP A 20 1.01 -4.52 -4.60
CA TRP A 20 2.07 -3.98 -3.76
C TRP A 20 2.04 -4.55 -2.34
N TYR A 21 0.89 -4.49 -1.67
CA TYR A 21 0.73 -5.03 -0.32
C TYR A 21 0.80 -6.55 -0.31
N GLY A 22 0.18 -7.23 -1.28
CA GLY A 22 0.14 -8.69 -1.36
C GLY A 22 1.53 -9.28 -1.53
N SER A 23 2.32 -8.78 -2.50
CA SER A 23 3.71 -9.25 -2.71
C SER A 23 4.57 -9.05 -1.45
N ARG A 24 4.54 -7.86 -0.86
CA ARG A 24 5.27 -7.53 0.36
C ARG A 24 4.84 -8.36 1.56
N GLY A 25 3.54 -8.60 1.70
CA GLY A 25 2.96 -9.37 2.77
C GLY A 25 3.33 -10.85 2.66
N LEU A 26 3.25 -11.42 1.46
CA LEU A 26 3.64 -12.80 1.19
C LEU A 26 5.13 -13.03 1.46
N CYS A 27 6.03 -12.13 1.05
CA CYS A 27 7.45 -12.25 1.37
C CYS A 27 7.70 -12.31 2.89
N ARG A 28 6.98 -11.48 3.67
CA ARG A 28 7.10 -11.43 5.14
C ARG A 28 6.61 -12.70 5.83
N VAL A 29 5.57 -13.31 5.31
CA VAL A 29 5.03 -14.56 5.86
C VAL A 29 5.90 -15.75 5.46
N TRP A 30 6.28 -15.83 4.19
CA TRP A 30 7.05 -16.95 3.63
C TRP A 30 8.49 -16.99 4.16
N ASP A 31 9.21 -15.87 4.07
CA ASP A 31 10.60 -15.76 4.50
C ASP A 31 10.82 -14.45 5.29
N PRO A 32 10.43 -14.41 6.57
CA PRO A 32 10.66 -13.23 7.41
C PRO A 32 12.13 -12.93 7.62
N LEU A 33 13.03 -13.91 7.55
CA LEU A 33 14.46 -13.71 7.77
C LEU A 33 15.09 -12.89 6.65
N MET A 34 14.76 -13.23 5.40
CA MET A 34 15.15 -12.44 4.23
C MET A 34 14.64 -11.00 4.36
N VAL A 35 13.37 -10.83 4.77
CA VAL A 35 12.80 -9.48 4.93
C VAL A 35 13.51 -8.72 6.03
N ILE A 36 13.80 -9.32 7.20
CA ILE A 36 14.60 -8.65 8.24
C ILE A 36 15.94 -8.18 7.66
N GLY A 37 16.61 -9.00 6.85
CA GLY A 37 17.86 -8.63 6.19
C GLY A 37 17.76 -7.41 5.25
N TRP A 38 16.59 -7.14 4.67
CA TRP A 38 16.36 -5.95 3.84
C TRP A 38 16.18 -4.66 4.67
N PHE A 39 15.52 -4.79 5.83
CA PHE A 39 15.10 -3.65 6.65
C PHE A 39 16.12 -3.30 7.73
N ARG A 40 16.96 -4.25 8.16
CA ARG A 40 17.91 -4.05 9.24
C ARG A 40 18.98 -3.00 8.87
N PRO A 41 19.28 -2.05 9.76
CA PRO A 41 20.40 -1.13 9.60
C PRO A 41 21.72 -1.86 9.33
N PRO A 42 22.58 -1.37 8.42
CA PRO A 42 23.91 -1.94 8.21
C PRO A 42 24.74 -2.09 9.49
N VAL A 43 24.61 -1.15 10.44
CA VAL A 43 25.32 -1.24 11.73
C VAL A 43 24.87 -2.40 12.61
N GLU A 44 23.68 -2.95 12.38
CA GLU A 44 23.10 -4.06 13.13
C GLU A 44 23.16 -5.39 12.38
N SER A 45 23.71 -5.44 11.16
CA SER A 45 23.67 -6.62 10.29
C SER A 45 24.34 -7.87 10.88
N HIS A 46 25.24 -7.68 11.84
CA HIS A 46 25.97 -8.73 12.55
C HIS A 46 25.12 -9.41 13.65
N LEU A 47 24.00 -8.80 14.05
CA LEU A 47 23.10 -9.35 15.07
C LEU A 47 22.26 -10.49 14.50
N LYS A 48 21.90 -11.46 15.34
CA LYS A 48 20.95 -12.51 14.95
C LYS A 48 19.52 -11.99 15.08
N PRO A 49 18.60 -12.31 14.14
CA PRO A 49 17.18 -12.04 14.30
C PRO A 49 16.62 -12.63 15.59
N THR A 50 15.89 -11.79 16.32
CA THR A 50 15.18 -12.19 17.54
C THR A 50 13.82 -12.79 17.21
N ASP A 51 13.26 -13.58 18.13
CA ASP A 51 11.91 -14.12 18.00
C ASP A 51 10.86 -13.00 17.84
N LEU A 52 11.01 -11.90 18.58
CA LEU A 52 10.12 -10.75 18.49
C LEU A 52 10.18 -10.06 17.11
N GLU A 53 11.36 -9.90 16.52
CA GLU A 53 11.48 -9.37 15.15
C GLU A 53 10.79 -10.28 14.13
N LEU A 54 10.97 -11.60 14.25
CA LEU A 54 10.31 -12.58 13.39
C LEU A 54 8.79 -12.52 13.52
N TYR A 55 8.29 -12.43 14.76
CA TYR A 55 6.87 -12.25 15.05
C TYR A 55 6.32 -10.96 14.42
N ASN A 56 7.00 -9.83 14.63
CA ASN A 56 6.57 -8.54 14.11
C ASN A 56 6.53 -8.53 12.58
N VAL A 57 7.56 -9.05 11.91
CA VAL A 57 7.62 -9.12 10.45
C VAL A 57 6.51 -10.00 9.90
N ARG A 58 6.26 -11.17 10.48
CA ARG A 58 5.14 -12.05 10.07
C ARG A 58 3.78 -11.40 10.29
N THR A 59 3.60 -10.75 11.43
CA THR A 59 2.34 -10.08 11.78
C THR A 59 2.06 -8.90 10.86
N ASP A 60 3.08 -8.08 10.56
CA ASP A 60 3.01 -7.05 9.52
C ASP A 60 2.64 -7.66 8.16
N GLY A 61 3.21 -8.83 7.83
CA GLY A 61 2.89 -9.59 6.62
C GLY A 61 1.39 -9.92 6.49
N TRP A 62 0.78 -10.45 7.55
CA TRP A 62 -0.65 -10.74 7.58
C TRP A 62 -1.51 -9.47 7.49
N GLY A 63 -1.07 -8.37 8.11
CA GLY A 63 -1.71 -7.07 7.97
C GLY A 63 -1.74 -6.60 6.50
N LEU A 64 -0.61 -6.69 5.80
CA LEU A 64 -0.52 -6.32 4.38
C LEU A 64 -1.37 -7.22 3.47
N ILE A 65 -1.41 -8.53 3.72
CA ILE A 65 -2.27 -9.46 2.97
C ILE A 65 -3.75 -9.10 3.18
N SER A 66 -4.14 -8.74 4.40
CA SER A 66 -5.51 -8.33 4.72
C SER A 66 -5.89 -7.01 4.03
N LEU A 67 -4.97 -6.05 3.95
CA LEU A 67 -5.16 -4.80 3.19
C LEU A 67 -5.30 -5.07 1.70
N ALA A 68 -4.48 -5.95 1.14
CA ALA A 68 -4.57 -6.36 -0.26
C ALA A 68 -5.93 -6.99 -0.59
N ALA A 69 -6.38 -7.95 0.22
CA ALA A 69 -7.67 -8.59 0.05
C ALA A 69 -8.83 -7.56 0.14
N SER A 70 -8.75 -6.64 1.10
CA SER A 70 -9.77 -5.60 1.29
C SER A 70 -9.89 -4.66 0.10
N LEU A 71 -8.76 -4.28 -0.53
CA LEU A 71 -8.75 -3.50 -1.78
C LEU A 71 -9.37 -4.25 -2.96
N LEU A 72 -9.07 -5.56 -3.10
CA LEU A 72 -9.68 -6.38 -4.15
C LEU A 72 -11.20 -6.51 -3.96
N VAL A 73 -11.65 -6.67 -2.72
CA VAL A 73 -13.08 -6.67 -2.36
C VAL A 73 -13.73 -5.33 -2.71
N LEU A 74 -13.15 -4.20 -2.29
CA LEU A 74 -13.66 -2.86 -2.61
C LEU A 74 -13.78 -2.67 -4.13
N SER A 75 -12.70 -3.00 -4.85
CA SER A 75 -12.61 -2.89 -6.30
C SER A 75 -13.76 -3.64 -7.00
N ARG A 76 -14.04 -4.86 -6.55
CA ARG A 76 -15.11 -5.69 -7.12
C ARG A 76 -16.50 -5.21 -6.71
N ALA A 77 -16.66 -4.80 -5.45
CA ALA A 77 -17.93 -4.32 -4.91
C ALA A 77 -18.36 -3.01 -5.59
N TYR A 78 -17.44 -2.06 -5.75
CA TYR A 78 -17.70 -0.80 -6.46
C TYR A 78 -18.08 -1.03 -7.92
N SER A 79 -17.33 -1.90 -8.61
CA SER A 79 -17.59 -2.23 -10.02
C SER A 79 -18.98 -2.84 -10.25
N ARG A 80 -19.55 -3.50 -9.23
CA ARG A 80 -20.90 -4.11 -9.26
C ARG A 80 -21.99 -3.17 -8.72
N GLY A 81 -21.64 -1.96 -8.29
CA GLY A 81 -22.59 -1.04 -7.65
C GLY A 81 -22.98 -1.44 -6.22
N GLY A 82 -22.25 -2.38 -5.59
CA GLY A 82 -22.52 -2.82 -4.22
C GLY A 82 -21.99 -1.87 -3.14
N VAL A 83 -21.15 -0.91 -3.52
CA VAL A 83 -20.62 0.14 -2.62
C VAL A 83 -20.70 1.49 -3.33
N ASN A 84 -21.14 2.52 -2.60
CA ASN A 84 -21.25 3.87 -3.14
C ASN A 84 -19.89 4.59 -3.21
N ARG A 85 -19.88 5.74 -3.88
CA ARG A 85 -18.66 6.53 -4.07
C ARG A 85 -18.10 7.09 -2.75
N THR A 86 -18.96 7.46 -1.80
CA THR A 86 -18.55 8.03 -0.50
C THR A 86 -17.70 7.06 0.31
N TYR A 87 -18.15 5.81 0.47
CA TYR A 87 -17.39 4.79 1.18
C TYR A 87 -16.10 4.41 0.46
N SER A 88 -16.13 4.38 -0.87
CA SER A 88 -14.92 4.14 -1.68
C SER A 88 -13.88 5.23 -1.44
N LYS A 89 -14.28 6.51 -1.43
CA LYS A 89 -13.39 7.63 -1.10
C LYS A 89 -12.80 7.53 0.29
N ALA A 90 -13.61 7.18 1.29
CA ALA A 90 -13.14 7.01 2.67
C ALA A 90 -12.07 5.90 2.75
N PHE A 91 -12.31 4.77 2.07
CA PHE A 91 -11.34 3.69 2.03
C PHE A 91 -10.01 4.09 1.36
N ILE A 92 -10.08 4.85 0.25
CA ILE A 92 -8.89 5.38 -0.42
C ILE A 92 -8.14 6.36 0.50
N ALA A 93 -8.84 7.22 1.23
CA ALA A 93 -8.22 8.12 2.20
C ALA A 93 -7.48 7.34 3.32
N VAL A 94 -8.06 6.23 3.80
CA VAL A 94 -7.37 5.34 4.77
C VAL A 94 -6.14 4.68 4.16
N SER A 95 -6.20 4.24 2.89
CA SER A 95 -5.02 3.73 2.18
C SER A 95 -3.93 4.79 2.05
N ILE A 96 -4.30 6.04 1.72
CA ILE A 96 -3.35 7.16 1.66
C ILE A 96 -2.71 7.40 3.03
N PHE A 97 -3.51 7.39 4.10
CA PHE A 97 -3.02 7.53 5.47
C PHE A 97 -2.00 6.43 5.82
N HIS A 98 -2.25 5.18 5.40
CA HIS A 98 -1.29 4.09 5.55
C HIS A 98 0.03 4.37 4.81
N HIS A 99 -0.02 4.84 3.55
CA HIS A 99 1.20 5.20 2.82
C HIS A 99 1.99 6.31 3.52
N VAL A 100 1.29 7.35 4.00
CA VAL A 100 1.93 8.48 4.69
C VAL A 100 2.60 8.01 5.99
N THR A 101 1.91 7.24 6.81
CA THR A 101 2.48 6.78 8.10
C THR A 101 3.63 5.81 7.91
N THR A 102 3.54 4.88 6.95
CA THR A 102 4.66 3.97 6.64
C THR A 102 5.84 4.70 5.99
N MET A 103 5.60 5.73 5.19
CA MET A 103 6.64 6.62 4.67
C MET A 103 7.38 7.34 5.80
N PHE A 104 6.67 7.88 6.79
CA PHE A 104 7.32 8.51 7.95
C PHE A 104 8.17 7.53 8.75
N GLY A 105 7.69 6.30 8.95
CA GLY A 105 8.49 5.25 9.61
C GLY A 105 9.77 4.93 8.82
N ALA A 106 9.67 4.76 7.49
CA ALA A 106 10.85 4.54 6.65
C ALA A 106 11.81 5.72 6.67
N TRP A 107 11.29 6.95 6.69
CA TRP A 107 12.09 8.17 6.72
C TRP A 107 12.98 8.28 7.96
N GLN A 108 12.47 7.84 9.12
CA GLN A 108 13.22 7.87 10.38
C GLN A 108 14.52 7.06 10.31
N HIS A 109 14.52 5.94 9.60
CA HIS A 109 15.72 5.14 9.33
C HIS A 109 16.50 5.69 8.12
N TYR A 110 15.81 6.05 7.05
CA TYR A 110 16.41 6.52 5.80
C TYR A 110 17.36 7.71 5.98
N LYS A 111 17.00 8.66 6.86
CA LYS A 111 17.79 9.88 7.09
C LYS A 111 19.10 9.66 7.85
N LEU A 112 19.30 8.47 8.42
CA LEU A 112 20.50 8.12 9.19
C LEU A 112 21.45 7.35 8.27
N ASP A 113 22.66 7.87 8.05
CA ASP A 113 23.64 7.24 7.16
C ASP A 113 23.97 5.79 7.57
N THR A 114 23.93 5.51 8.87
CA THR A 114 24.16 4.19 9.45
C THR A 114 23.01 3.20 9.27
N HIS A 115 21.82 3.66 8.85
CA HIS A 115 20.59 2.87 8.75
C HIS A 115 20.03 2.81 7.32
N TYR A 116 20.69 3.45 6.35
CA TYR A 116 20.24 3.43 4.97
C TYR A 116 20.26 2.00 4.39
N THR A 117 19.13 1.59 3.83
CA THR A 117 19.03 0.40 2.97
C THR A 117 18.18 0.72 1.74
N LYS A 118 18.28 -0.11 0.69
CA LYS A 118 17.39 -0.01 -0.47
C LYS A 118 15.91 -0.16 -0.07
N ALA A 119 15.61 -0.97 0.95
CA ALA A 119 14.26 -1.11 1.46
C ALA A 119 13.74 0.18 2.09
N MET A 120 14.59 0.93 2.80
CA MET A 120 14.23 2.24 3.35
C MET A 120 13.97 3.27 2.24
N TRP A 121 14.82 3.31 1.21
CA TRP A 121 14.59 4.18 0.05
C TRP A 121 13.25 3.86 -0.62
N ILE A 122 12.96 2.58 -0.86
CA ILE A 122 11.68 2.12 -1.41
C ILE A 122 10.53 2.55 -0.48
N GLY A 123 10.68 2.34 0.83
CA GLY A 123 9.68 2.71 1.84
C GLY A 123 9.36 4.20 1.87
N VAL A 124 10.31 5.08 1.55
CA VAL A 124 10.07 6.52 1.44
C VAL A 124 9.41 6.85 0.09
N TRP A 125 10.09 6.56 -1.01
CA TRP A 125 9.73 7.12 -2.31
C TRP A 125 8.57 6.41 -2.98
N VAL A 126 8.43 5.10 -2.81
CA VAL A 126 7.26 4.38 -3.35
C VAL A 126 6.01 4.77 -2.58
N ASN A 127 6.07 4.95 -1.26
CA ASN A 127 4.92 5.42 -0.51
C ASN A 127 4.56 6.89 -0.85
N ALA A 128 5.55 7.77 -1.05
CA ALA A 128 5.29 9.13 -1.55
C ALA A 128 4.56 9.11 -2.91
N PHE A 129 5.01 8.26 -3.82
CA PHE A 129 4.35 8.04 -5.11
C PHE A 129 2.91 7.52 -4.94
N LEU A 130 2.71 6.48 -4.13
CA LEU A 130 1.38 5.89 -3.89
C LEU A 130 0.42 6.87 -3.21
N THR A 131 0.91 7.73 -2.30
CA THR A 131 0.16 8.86 -1.75
C THR A 131 -0.30 9.82 -2.84
N GLY A 132 0.59 10.18 -3.77
CA GLY A 132 0.26 11.04 -4.92
C GLY A 132 -0.79 10.41 -5.84
N VAL A 133 -0.62 9.14 -6.20
CA VAL A 133 -1.60 8.39 -7.02
C VAL A 133 -2.95 8.30 -6.31
N GLY A 134 -2.96 8.06 -4.99
CA GLY A 134 -4.18 8.05 -4.19
C GLY A 134 -4.88 9.41 -4.20
N GLY A 135 -4.13 10.50 -4.09
CA GLY A 135 -4.65 11.87 -4.21
C GLY A 135 -5.35 12.12 -5.56
N ILE A 136 -4.74 11.68 -6.66
CA ILE A 136 -5.33 11.79 -8.01
C ILE A 136 -6.65 11.02 -8.09
N VAL A 137 -6.68 9.79 -7.58
CA VAL A 137 -7.89 8.94 -7.58
C VAL A 137 -8.99 9.56 -6.73
N LEU A 138 -8.64 10.05 -5.53
CA LEU A 138 -9.59 10.73 -4.65
C LEU A 138 -10.19 11.98 -5.32
N GLY A 139 -9.34 12.78 -6.00
CA GLY A 139 -9.77 13.93 -6.80
C GLY A 139 -10.68 13.53 -7.96
N GLY A 140 -10.33 12.48 -8.69
CA GLY A 140 -11.16 11.93 -9.78
C GLY A 140 -12.52 11.45 -9.30
N LEU A 141 -12.60 10.81 -8.13
CA LEU A 141 -13.86 10.40 -7.50
C LEU A 141 -14.69 11.58 -6.98
N ASN A 142 -14.07 12.72 -6.67
CA ASN A 142 -14.80 13.94 -6.30
C ASN A 142 -15.35 14.70 -7.50
N ASN A 143 -14.92 14.38 -8.72
CA ASN A 143 -15.35 15.08 -9.92
C ASN A 143 -16.45 14.31 -10.67
N ASP A 144 -17.67 14.87 -10.67
CA ASP A 144 -18.82 14.26 -11.32
C ASP A 144 -18.69 14.16 -12.85
N SER A 145 -17.92 15.04 -13.49
CA SER A 145 -17.68 14.94 -14.94
C SER A 145 -16.80 13.72 -15.25
N VAL A 146 -15.74 13.50 -14.47
CA VAL A 146 -14.88 12.30 -14.57
C VAL A 146 -15.70 11.04 -14.32
N ALA A 147 -16.54 11.05 -13.29
CA ALA A 147 -17.27 9.86 -12.90
C ALA A 147 -18.41 9.46 -13.85
N ARG A 148 -18.92 10.40 -14.66
CA ARG A 148 -19.92 10.13 -15.70
C ARG A 148 -19.31 9.92 -17.09
N THR A 149 -18.01 10.18 -17.24
CA THR A 149 -17.30 9.96 -18.51
C THR A 149 -17.25 8.47 -18.80
N LYS A 150 -17.96 8.05 -19.86
CA LYS A 150 -17.86 6.70 -20.40
C LYS A 150 -16.53 6.58 -21.14
N ILE A 151 -15.80 5.52 -20.85
CA ILE A 151 -14.63 5.13 -21.64
C ILE A 151 -15.16 4.05 -22.58
N ALA A 152 -15.22 4.40 -23.87
CA ALA A 152 -15.67 3.63 -25.04
C ALA A 152 -16.31 2.26 -24.74
#